data_AF-A0A534ZGK9-F1
#
_entry.id   AF-A0A534ZGK9-F1
#
_cell.length_a   1.000
_cell.length_b   1.000
_cell.length_c   1.000
_cell.angle_alpha   90.00
_cell.angle_beta   90.00
_cell.angle_gamma   90.00
#
_symmetry.space_group_name_H-M   'P 1'
#
loop_
_entity.id
_entity.type
_entity.pdbx_description
1 polymer ?
#
loop_
_entity_poly.entity_id
_entity_poly.type
_entity_poly.pdbx_seq_one_letter_code
_entity_poly.pdbx_strand_id
1 'polypeptide(L)'
;MRKALTTLTTRRLDGRSAVAVGVRRWKEGVRGDLGGGLSWAQETLLELAAQSWVLVSSLDDWLARQPSLVTRKRQLLPVVVQRQTLVDSLARLLDKLGTKRRAKPVDLGEYIRERDRRSTRAAAS
;
A
#
# COMPACT_ATOMS: atom_id res chain seq x y z
N MET A 1 -12.76 -12.23 9.79
CA MET A 1 -11.48 -12.58 9.14
C MET A 1 -11.50 -13.91 8.37
N ARG A 2 -12.06 -15.02 8.88
CA ARG A 2 -12.06 -16.32 8.17
C ARG A 2 -12.69 -16.27 6.76
N LYS A 3 -13.78 -15.52 6.57
CA LYS A 3 -14.42 -15.28 5.25
C LYS A 3 -13.66 -14.29 4.33
N ALA A 4 -12.71 -13.51 4.86
CA ALA A 4 -11.94 -12.54 4.08
C ALA A 4 -10.69 -13.16 3.45
N LEU A 5 -10.16 -14.21 4.07
CA LEU A 5 -9.01 -14.98 3.57
C LEU A 5 -9.36 -15.93 2.42
N THR A 6 -10.63 -16.36 2.29
CA THR A 6 -11.11 -17.17 1.15
C THR A 6 -11.19 -16.38 -0.17
N THR A 7 -10.90 -15.08 -0.13
CA THR A 7 -11.17 -14.12 -1.20
C THR A 7 -9.93 -13.30 -1.55
N LEU A 8 -8.76 -13.95 -1.59
CA LEU A 8 -7.46 -13.31 -1.85
C LEU A 8 -7.21 -12.89 -3.31
N THR A 9 -8.26 -12.70 -4.10
CA THR A 9 -8.15 -11.87 -5.31
C THR A 9 -8.89 -10.57 -5.03
N THR A 10 -8.20 -9.43 -5.13
CA THR A 10 -8.83 -8.10 -4.97
C THR A 10 -10.06 -7.91 -5.85
N ARG A 11 -10.15 -8.64 -6.98
CA ARG A 11 -11.32 -8.71 -7.86
C ARG A 11 -12.59 -9.27 -7.21
N ARG A 12 -12.47 -10.09 -6.16
CA ARG A 12 -13.62 -10.70 -5.46
C ARG A 12 -13.88 -10.11 -4.08
N LEU A 13 -13.06 -9.14 -3.64
CA LEU A 13 -13.41 -8.36 -2.47
C LEU A 13 -14.62 -7.49 -2.81
N ASP A 14 -15.71 -7.60 -2.05
CA ASP A 14 -16.79 -6.61 -2.12
C ASP A 14 -16.17 -5.23 -1.89
N GLY A 15 -16.29 -4.34 -2.88
CA GLY A 15 -15.65 -3.02 -2.90
C GLY A 15 -16.06 -2.09 -1.75
N ARG A 16 -17.09 -2.50 -0.99
CA ARG A 16 -17.58 -1.84 0.22
C ARG A 16 -17.00 -2.40 1.52
N SER A 17 -16.35 -3.57 1.49
CA SER A 17 -15.74 -4.15 2.69
C SER A 17 -14.59 -3.28 3.19
N ALA A 18 -14.40 -3.20 4.51
CA ALA A 18 -13.32 -2.42 5.12
C ALA A 18 -11.94 -2.80 4.57
N VAL A 19 -11.73 -4.09 4.28
CA VAL A 19 -10.51 -4.60 3.65
C VAL A 19 -10.36 -4.07 2.23
N ALA A 20 -11.41 -4.10 1.40
CA ALA A 20 -11.36 -3.56 0.04
C ALA A 20 -11.07 -2.05 0.02
N VAL A 21 -11.69 -1.30 0.94
CA VAL A 21 -11.44 0.15 1.10
C VAL A 21 -9.99 0.40 1.51
N GLY A 22 -9.48 -0.37 2.47
CA GLY A 22 -8.07 -0.31 2.91
C GLY A 22 -7.10 -0.60 1.76
N VAL A 23 -7.35 -1.67 0.99
CA VAL A 23 -6.55 -2.03 -0.19
C VAL A 23 -6.57 -0.92 -1.24
N ARG A 24 -7.74 -0.36 -1.55
CA ARG A 24 -7.87 0.72 -2.54
C ARG A 24 -7.06 1.94 -2.10
N ARG A 25 -7.25 2.38 -0.85
CA ARG A 25 -6.53 3.52 -0.27
C ARG A 25 -5.01 3.28 -0.27
N TRP A 26 -4.57 2.09 0.10
CA TRP A 26 -3.16 1.72 0.09
C TRP A 26 -2.58 1.77 -1.34
N LYS A 27 -3.26 1.16 -2.32
CA LYS A 27 -2.83 1.20 -3.73
C LYS A 27 -2.79 2.61 -4.29
N GLU A 28 -3.79 3.45 -3.96
CA GLU A 28 -3.81 4.86 -4.35
C GLU A 28 -2.64 5.64 -3.75
N GLY A 29 -2.30 5.38 -2.47
CA GLY A 29 -1.11 5.94 -1.83
C GLY A 29 0.18 5.58 -2.58
N VAL A 30 0.39 4.29 -2.86
CA VAL A 30 1.58 3.82 -3.60
C VAL A 30 1.62 4.42 -5.02
N ARG A 31 0.49 4.51 -5.72
CA ARG A 31 0.43 5.19 -7.04
C ARG A 31 0.80 6.67 -6.94
N GLY A 32 0.31 7.35 -5.90
CA GLY A 32 0.61 8.76 -5.64
C GLY A 32 2.10 8.98 -5.39
N ASP A 33 2.73 8.12 -4.59
CA ASP A 33 4.17 8.17 -4.33
C ASP A 33 5.00 7.93 -5.60
N LEU A 34 4.49 7.14 -6.54
CA LEU A 34 5.13 6.85 -7.82
C LEU A 34 4.79 7.87 -8.94
N GLY A 35 4.08 8.96 -8.62
CA GLY A 35 3.82 10.06 -9.56
C GLY A 35 2.56 9.91 -10.44
N GLY A 36 1.71 8.90 -10.20
CA GLY A 36 0.34 8.85 -10.75
C GLY A 36 0.18 8.29 -12.17
N GLY A 37 1.21 7.63 -12.73
CA GLY A 37 1.16 7.00 -14.06
C GLY A 37 2.02 5.75 -14.13
N LEU A 38 1.46 4.61 -13.72
CA LEU A 38 2.17 3.33 -13.70
C LEU A 38 2.07 2.63 -15.06
N SER A 39 3.16 1.96 -15.47
CA SER A 39 3.08 1.02 -16.58
C SER A 39 2.23 -0.20 -16.23
N TRP A 40 1.76 -0.95 -17.22
CA TRP A 40 1.02 -2.20 -16.99
C TRP A 40 1.79 -3.22 -16.14
N ALA A 41 3.11 -3.27 -16.30
CA ALA A 41 3.98 -4.13 -15.48
C ALA A 41 3.99 -3.66 -14.02
N GLN A 42 4.07 -2.35 -13.78
CA GLN A 42 3.99 -1.78 -12.44
C GLN A 42 2.61 -1.97 -11.81
N GLU A 43 1.52 -1.81 -12.56
CA GLU A 43 0.17 -2.12 -12.07
C GLU A 43 0.03 -3.58 -11.64
N THR A 44 0.63 -4.51 -12.40
CA THR A 44 0.65 -5.93 -12.06
C THR A 44 1.42 -6.20 -10.76
N LEU A 45 2.59 -5.58 -10.61
CA LEU A 45 3.38 -5.69 -9.38
C LEU A 45 2.66 -5.06 -8.18
N LEU A 46 1.99 -3.92 -8.37
CA LEU A 46 1.19 -3.26 -7.34
C LEU A 46 0.04 -4.13 -6.87
N GLU A 47 -0.59 -4.87 -7.79
CA GLU A 47 -1.65 -5.82 -7.46
C GLU A 47 -1.14 -6.99 -6.60
N LEU A 48 0.00 -7.58 -6.96
CA LEU A 48 0.65 -8.63 -6.16
C LEU A 48 1.11 -8.10 -4.79
N ALA A 49 1.61 -6.87 -4.75
CA ALA A 49 2.02 -6.21 -3.51
C ALA A 49 0.82 -5.96 -2.61
N ALA A 50 -0.32 -5.52 -3.15
CA ALA A 50 -1.55 -5.32 -2.39
C ALA A 50 -2.06 -6.61 -1.75
N GLN A 51 -2.03 -7.73 -2.48
CA GLN A 51 -2.41 -9.04 -1.94
C GLN A 51 -1.48 -9.49 -0.81
N SER A 52 -0.16 -9.31 -1.00
CA SER A 52 0.85 -9.61 0.02
C SER A 52 0.67 -8.72 1.26
N TRP A 53 0.37 -7.43 1.07
CA TRP A 53 0.09 -6.48 2.15
C TRP A 53 -1.13 -6.91 2.97
N VAL A 54 -2.23 -7.32 2.33
CA VAL A 54 -3.42 -7.82 3.05
C VAL A 54 -3.09 -9.03 3.94
N LEU A 55 -2.29 -9.97 3.43
CA LEU A 55 -1.86 -11.13 4.20
C LEU A 55 -1.03 -10.72 5.41
N VAL A 56 -0.04 -9.86 5.21
CA VAL A 56 0.81 -9.33 6.29
C VAL A 56 -0.03 -8.60 7.33
N SER A 57 -0.87 -7.64 6.93
CA SER A 57 -1.72 -6.88 7.86
C SER A 57 -2.68 -7.78 8.63
N SER A 58 -3.28 -8.78 7.97
CA SER A 58 -4.17 -9.72 8.65
C SER A 58 -3.45 -10.59 9.68
N LEU A 59 -2.21 -11.00 9.38
CA LEU A 59 -1.37 -11.77 10.30
C LEU A 59 -0.89 -10.90 11.45
N ASP A 60 -0.46 -9.66 11.19
CA ASP A 60 -0.02 -8.71 12.21
C ASP A 60 -1.14 -8.39 13.19
N ASP A 61 -2.36 -8.16 12.69
CA ASP A 61 -3.57 -8.00 13.51
C ASP A 61 -3.82 -9.22 14.40
N TRP A 62 -3.64 -10.43 13.86
CA TRP A 62 -3.82 -11.65 14.64
C TRP A 62 -2.71 -11.84 15.67
N LEU A 63 -1.46 -11.59 15.31
CA LEU A 63 -0.28 -11.65 16.19
C LEU A 63 -0.43 -10.69 17.37
N ALA A 64 -0.89 -9.47 17.12
CA ALA A 64 -1.13 -8.46 18.15
C ALA A 64 -2.20 -8.87 19.18
N ARG A 65 -3.11 -9.78 18.81
CA ARG A 65 -4.15 -10.33 19.71
C ARG A 65 -3.68 -11.56 20.49
N GLN A 66 -2.47 -12.07 20.24
CA GLN A 66 -1.99 -13.26 20.95
C GLN A 66 -1.53 -12.88 22.37
N PRO A 67 -1.88 -13.65 23.41
CA PRO A 67 -1.40 -13.42 24.76
C PRO A 67 0.13 -13.53 24.90
N SER A 68 0.75 -14.31 24.00
CA SER A 68 2.20 -14.46 23.91
C SER A 68 2.57 -14.89 22.49
N LEU A 69 3.70 -14.39 21.99
CA LEU A 69 4.33 -14.83 20.73
C LEU A 69 5.32 -15.98 20.92
N VAL A 70 5.57 -16.35 22.18
CA VAL A 70 6.49 -17.41 22.57
C VAL A 70 5.72 -18.52 23.28
N THR A 71 5.99 -19.76 22.91
CA THR A 71 5.39 -20.94 23.52
C THR A 71 5.92 -21.17 24.94
N ARG A 72 5.24 -22.02 25.72
CA ARG A 72 5.72 -22.42 27.06
C ARG A 72 7.12 -23.06 27.03
N LYS A 73 7.52 -23.64 25.91
CA LYS A 73 8.86 -24.23 25.69
C LYS A 73 9.92 -23.20 25.27
N ARG A 74 9.64 -21.90 25.41
CA ARG A 74 10.52 -20.79 25.02
C ARG A 74 10.88 -20.76 23.52
N GLN A 75 9.96 -21.22 22.67
CA GLN A 75 10.12 -21.18 21.21
C GLN A 75 9.20 -20.12 20.62
N LEU A 76 9.67 -19.39 19.61
CA LEU A 76 8.83 -18.46 18.86
C LEU A 76 7.73 -19.22 18.11
N LEU A 77 6.51 -18.66 18.05
CA LEU A 77 5.44 -19.26 17.24
C LEU A 77 5.88 -19.33 15.76
N PRO A 78 5.75 -20.48 15.07
CA PRO A 78 6.20 -20.64 13.68
C PRO A 78 5.59 -19.62 12.71
N VAL A 79 4.36 -19.16 12.98
CA VAL A 79 3.68 -18.13 12.20
C VAL A 79 4.40 -16.79 12.23
N VAL A 80 5.16 -16.45 13.28
CA VAL A 80 5.99 -15.24 13.32
C VAL A 80 7.12 -15.34 12.28
N VAL A 81 7.72 -16.52 12.14
CA VAL A 81 8.77 -16.77 11.15
C VAL A 81 8.18 -16.74 9.73
N GLN A 82 7.02 -17.38 9.51
CA GLN A 82 6.34 -17.35 8.21
C GLN A 82 5.90 -15.93 7.81
N ARG A 83 5.49 -15.12 8.80
CA ARG A 83 5.17 -13.71 8.61
C ARG A 83 6.37 -12.92 8.09
N GLN A 84 7.59 -13.23 8.56
CA GLN A 84 8.79 -12.57 8.05
C GLN A 84 8.98 -12.84 6.55
N THR A 85 8.80 -14.08 6.09
CA THR A 85 8.89 -14.43 4.67
C THR A 85 7.90 -13.63 3.80
N LEU A 86 6.68 -13.40 4.29
CA LEU A 86 5.68 -12.61 3.58
C LEU A 86 6.07 -11.12 3.51
N VAL A 87 6.61 -10.58 4.60
CA VAL A 87 7.13 -9.20 4.62
C VAL A 87 8.31 -9.03 3.68
N ASP A 88 9.26 -9.97 3.66
CA ASP A 88 10.39 -9.91 2.74
C ASP A 88 9.92 -9.98 1.28
N SER A 89 8.89 -10.77 1.00
CA SER A 89 8.26 -10.82 -0.33
C SER A 89 7.61 -9.49 -0.71
N LEU A 90 6.87 -8.87 0.21
CA LEU A 90 6.27 -7.56 0.00
C LEU A 90 7.35 -6.49 -0.23
N ALA A 91 8.40 -6.47 0.59
CA ALA A 91 9.51 -5.54 0.43
C ALA A 91 10.16 -5.65 -0.96
N ARG A 92 10.46 -6.88 -1.41
CA ARG A 92 11.00 -7.11 -2.76
C ARG A 92 10.06 -6.65 -3.88
N LEU A 93 8.74 -6.78 -3.72
CA LEU A 93 7.77 -6.29 -4.70
C LEU A 93 7.76 -4.76 -4.74
N LEU A 94 7.83 -4.10 -3.58
CA LEU A 94 7.90 -2.64 -3.48
C LEU A 94 9.23 -2.10 -4.02
N ASP A 95 10.34 -2.77 -3.77
CA ASP A 95 11.65 -2.42 -4.35
C ASP A 95 11.62 -2.49 -5.88
N LYS A 96 10.98 -3.53 -6.44
CA LYS A 96 10.79 -3.66 -7.90
C LYS A 96 9.86 -2.60 -8.49
N LEU A 97 8.87 -2.12 -7.73
CA LEU A 97 8.00 -1.01 -8.14
C LEU A 97 8.75 0.32 -8.20
N GLY A 98 9.73 0.49 -7.32
CA GLY A 98 10.63 1.64 -7.23
C GLY A 98 10.45 2.38 -5.91
N THR A 99 11.55 2.56 -5.17
CA THR A 99 11.57 3.24 -3.85
C THR A 99 11.69 4.76 -3.93
N LYS A 100 11.92 5.32 -5.12
CA LYS A 100 12.07 6.77 -5.28
C LYS A 100 10.72 7.39 -5.56
N ARG A 101 10.21 8.14 -4.57
CA ARG A 101 9.05 9.02 -4.75
C ARG A 101 9.29 9.87 -5.99
N ARG A 102 8.41 9.75 -6.99
CA ARG A 102 8.51 10.54 -8.22
C ARG A 102 7.65 11.79 -8.06
N ALA A 103 8.22 12.95 -8.36
CA ALA A 103 7.44 14.18 -8.43
C ALA A 103 6.34 13.99 -9.48
N LYS A 104 5.12 14.41 -9.14
CA LYS A 104 4.01 14.42 -10.09
C LYS A 104 4.42 15.31 -11.26
N PRO A 105 4.23 14.90 -12.53
CA PRO A 105 4.47 15.80 -13.65
C PRO A 105 3.57 17.03 -13.49
N VAL A 106 4.20 18.20 -13.40
CA VAL A 106 3.52 19.50 -13.34
C VAL A 106 3.65 20.12 -14.72
N ASP A 107 2.53 20.58 -15.30
CA ASP A 107 2.58 21.46 -16.45
C ASP A 107 3.14 22.81 -16.00
N LEU A 108 4.36 23.13 -16.44
CA LEU A 108 5.04 24.39 -16.15
C LEU A 108 4.20 25.60 -16.59
N GLY A 109 3.44 25.48 -17.68
CA GLY A 109 2.57 26.54 -18.16
C GLY A 109 1.38 26.80 -17.24
N GLU A 110 0.76 25.75 -16.71
CA GLU A 110 -0.32 25.85 -15.73
C GLU A 110 0.21 26.42 -14.40
N TYR A 111 1.38 25.96 -13.95
CA TYR A 111 2.01 26.42 -12.72
C TYR A 111 2.34 27.91 -12.74
N ILE A 112 2.93 28.41 -13.84
CA ILE A 112 3.26 29.82 -14.00
C ILE A 112 1.98 30.67 -13.97
N ARG A 113 0.93 30.28 -14.71
CA ARG A 113 -0.36 31.00 -14.71
C ARG A 113 -1.00 31.04 -13.32
N GLU A 114 -0.96 29.93 -12.58
CA GLU A 114 -1.50 29.83 -11.22
C GLU A 114 -0.70 30.71 -10.24
N ARG A 115 0.64 30.71 -10.34
CA ARG A 115 1.52 31.57 -9.55
C ARG A 115 1.25 33.05 -9.83
N ASP A 116 1.12 33.42 -11.10
CA ASP A 116 0.90 34.81 -11.51
C ASP A 116 -0.47 35.30 -11.01
N ARG A 117 -1.55 34.50 -11.12
CA ARG A 117 -2.86 34.83 -10.52
C ARG A 117 -2.81 35.05 -9.01
N ARG A 118 -2.04 34.23 -8.28
CA ARG A 118 -1.86 34.40 -6.83
C ARG A 118 -1.10 35.68 -6.49
N SER A 119 -0.10 36.04 -7.29
CA SER A 119 0.66 37.28 -7.10
C SER A 119 -0.20 38.53 -7.34
N THR A 120 -1.03 38.54 -8.39
CA THR A 120 -1.93 39.66 -8.69
C THR A 120 -2.98 39.84 -7.60
N ARG A 121 -3.50 38.73 -7.04
CA ARG A 121 -4.50 38.76 -5.98
C ARG A 121 -3.94 39.22 -4.63
N ALA A 122 -2.67 38.98 -4.35
CA ALA A 122 -1.98 39.48 -3.15
C ALA A 122 -1.54 40.95 -3.28
N ALA A 123 -1.36 41.46 -4.50
CA ALA A 123 -1.07 42.88 -4.75
C ALA A 123 -2.33 43.77 -4.75
N ALA A 124 -3.52 43.16 -4.84
CA ALA A 124 -4.82 43.83 -4.83
C ALA A 124 -5.49 43.89 -3.43
N SER A 125 -4.79 43.40 -2.40
CA SER A 125 -5.19 43.41 -0.98
C SER A 125 -4.24 44.28 -0.17
#